data_AF-A0A529M008-F1
#
_entry.id   AF-A0A529M008-F1
#
_cell.length_a   1.000
_cell.length_b   1.000
_cell.length_c   1.000
_cell.angle_alpha   90.00
_cell.angle_beta   90.00
_cell.angle_gamma   90.00
#
_symmetry.space_group_name_H-M   'P 1'
#
loop_
_entity.id
_entity.type
_entity.pdbx_description
1 polymer ?
#
loop_
_entity_poly.entity_id
_entity_poly.type
_entity_poly.pdbx_seq_one_letter_code
_entity_poly.pdbx_strand_id
1 'polypeptide(L)'
;MKRDHAAYDGEGRQMVAHVFDPMDSNDVRGISRLVTAFREYLQWETLVDVTIQTGILQTVFAQVLTSERPSAEAFEGLEALGESQDGKALRDESEISVGTDPKLSHLAPGEKLELMSTGIPGPQFLPVSTELQRGMARAIGISVASYTMNYEGATYSSTRMEGASLHPVVT
;
A
#
# COMPACT_ATOMS: atom_id res chain seq x y z
N MET A 1 -3.87 -19.26 33.75
CA MET A 1 -4.49 -19.04 35.07
C MET A 1 -4.44 -17.54 35.35
N LYS A 2 -5.59 -16.85 35.46
CA LYS A 2 -5.61 -15.42 35.85
C LYS A 2 -5.18 -15.33 37.32
N ARG A 3 -4.17 -14.52 37.60
CA ARG A 3 -3.66 -14.28 38.95
C ARG A 3 -4.16 -12.89 39.35
N ASP A 4 -4.99 -12.83 40.39
CA ASP A 4 -5.41 -11.54 40.93
C ASP A 4 -4.26 -10.90 41.69
N HIS A 5 -4.00 -9.65 41.36
CA HIS A 5 -3.02 -8.82 42.05
C HIS A 5 -3.77 -7.83 42.93
N ALA A 6 -3.41 -7.77 44.21
CA ALA A 6 -3.98 -6.77 45.11
C ALA A 6 -3.59 -5.36 44.64
N ALA A 7 -4.56 -4.44 44.63
CA ALA A 7 -4.31 -3.04 44.26
C ALA A 7 -3.44 -2.31 45.30
N TYR A 8 -3.48 -2.77 46.55
CA TYR A 8 -2.71 -2.25 47.68
C TYR A 8 -1.89 -3.35 48.35
N ASP A 9 -0.75 -2.96 48.89
CA ASP A 9 0.05 -3.81 49.78
C ASP A 9 -0.57 -3.88 51.19
N GLY A 10 -0.08 -4.77 52.05
CA GLY A 10 -0.55 -4.94 53.43
C GLY A 10 -0.40 -3.69 54.32
N GLU A 11 0.47 -2.75 53.92
CA GLU A 11 0.64 -1.43 54.56
C GLU A 11 -0.21 -0.33 53.92
N GLY A 12 -1.08 -0.65 52.95
CA GLY A 12 -1.96 0.31 52.28
C GLY A 12 -1.30 1.14 51.16
N ARG A 13 -0.08 0.78 50.73
CA ARG A 13 0.60 1.43 49.59
C ARG A 13 0.01 0.96 48.26
N GLN A 14 -0.19 1.88 47.32
CA GLN A 14 -0.70 1.56 45.98
C GLN A 14 0.33 0.76 45.17
N MET A 15 -0.04 -0.44 44.74
CA MET A 15 0.80 -1.35 43.93
C MET A 15 0.47 -1.26 42.43
N VAL A 16 -0.78 -0.93 42.09
CA VAL A 16 -1.25 -0.81 40.71
C VAL A 16 -1.96 0.53 40.52
N ALA A 17 -1.58 1.27 39.50
CA ALA A 17 -2.26 2.49 39.07
C ALA A 17 -2.89 2.26 37.69
N HIS A 18 -4.22 2.42 37.61
CA HIS A 18 -4.93 2.43 36.34
C HIS A 18 -5.01 3.86 35.84
N VAL A 19 -4.19 4.19 34.83
CA VAL A 19 -4.16 5.51 34.21
C VAL A 19 -4.93 5.43 32.90
N PHE A 20 -5.99 6.21 32.80
CA PHE A 20 -6.79 6.33 31.58
C PHE A 20 -7.36 7.74 31.46
N ASP A 21 -7.84 8.06 30.27
CA ASP A 21 -8.48 9.34 29.95
C ASP A 21 -10.01 9.16 29.97
N PRO A 22 -10.72 9.62 31.02
CA PRO A 22 -12.18 9.47 31.14
C PRO A 22 -12.92 10.52 30.30
N MET A 23 -13.97 10.10 29.58
CA MET A 23 -14.88 11.04 28.90
C MET A 23 -16.12 11.34 29.75
N ASP A 24 -16.58 10.36 30.53
CA ASP A 24 -17.63 10.51 31.55
C ASP A 24 -17.17 9.90 32.89
N SER A 25 -17.79 10.36 33.97
CA SER A 25 -17.66 9.85 35.34
C SER A 25 -17.91 8.35 35.49
N ASN A 26 -18.70 7.75 34.59
CA ASN A 26 -19.02 6.32 34.59
C ASN A 26 -17.99 5.47 33.82
N ASP A 27 -17.00 6.08 33.16
CA ASP A 27 -16.04 5.35 32.35
C ASP A 27 -15.08 4.54 33.22
N VAL A 28 -15.05 3.23 32.97
CA VAL A 28 -14.13 2.29 33.62
C VAL A 28 -12.85 2.06 32.81
N ARG A 29 -12.71 2.70 31.64
CA ARG A 29 -11.53 2.65 30.75
C ARG A 29 -11.53 3.84 29.79
N GLY A 30 -10.35 4.23 29.33
CA GLY A 30 -10.18 5.27 28.31
C GLY A 30 -10.26 4.71 26.88
N ILE A 31 -10.53 5.59 25.93
CA ILE A 31 -10.41 5.30 24.48
C ILE A 31 -9.02 5.76 24.03
N SER A 32 -8.30 4.91 23.30
CA SER A 32 -6.99 5.28 22.77
C SER A 32 -7.12 6.36 21.70
N ARG A 33 -6.23 7.37 21.75
CA ARG A 33 -6.12 8.42 20.73
C ARG A 33 -5.76 7.90 19.35
N LEU A 34 -5.26 6.67 19.23
CA LEU A 34 -4.97 6.03 17.94
C LEU A 34 -6.25 5.58 17.21
N VAL A 35 -7.36 5.39 17.93
CA VAL A 35 -8.60 4.85 17.35
C VAL A 35 -9.15 5.75 16.25
N THR A 36 -8.98 7.07 16.37
CA THR A 36 -9.43 8.06 15.38
C THR A 36 -8.65 7.98 14.08
N ALA A 37 -7.37 7.57 14.12
CA ALA A 37 -6.51 7.45 12.95
C ALA A 37 -6.71 6.13 12.17
N PHE A 38 -7.32 5.11 12.76
CA PHE A 38 -7.40 3.78 12.14
C PHE A 38 -8.11 3.74 10.79
N ARG A 39 -9.17 4.55 10.62
CA ARG A 39 -9.88 4.61 9.34
C ARG A 39 -8.98 5.08 8.21
N GLU A 40 -8.20 6.13 8.46
CA GLU A 40 -7.31 6.74 7.48
C GLU A 40 -6.08 5.85 7.23
N TYR A 41 -5.57 5.19 8.27
CA TYR A 41 -4.53 4.18 8.14
C TYR A 41 -4.96 3.03 7.22
N LEU A 42 -6.16 2.48 7.41
CA LEU A 42 -6.68 1.39 6.58
C LEU A 42 -6.85 1.80 5.11
N GLN A 43 -7.33 3.02 4.89
CA GLN A 43 -7.44 3.59 3.53
C GLN A 43 -6.07 3.76 2.89
N TRP A 44 -5.07 4.18 3.67
CA TRP A 44 -3.70 4.32 3.19
C TRP A 44 -3.07 2.97 2.81
N GLU A 45 -3.20 1.93 3.63
CA GLU A 45 -2.73 0.58 3.27
C GLU A 45 -3.42 0.07 1.99
N THR A 46 -4.75 0.19 1.92
CA THR A 46 -5.51 -0.24 0.74
C THR A 46 -5.07 0.53 -0.52
N LEU A 47 -4.80 1.83 -0.40
CA LEU A 47 -4.32 2.65 -1.50
C LEU A 47 -2.96 2.16 -2.01
N VAL A 48 -2.01 1.86 -1.11
CA VAL A 48 -0.68 1.35 -1.46
C VAL A 48 -0.80 0.00 -2.17
N ASP A 49 -1.57 -0.92 -1.61
CA ASP A 49 -1.76 -2.27 -2.16
C ASP A 49 -2.38 -2.22 -3.55
N VAL A 50 -3.48 -1.47 -3.72
CA VAL A 50 -4.15 -1.32 -5.02
C VAL A 50 -3.23 -0.65 -6.04
N THR A 51 -2.42 0.32 -5.62
CA THR A 51 -1.46 0.99 -6.52
C THR A 51 -0.38 0.02 -7.02
N ILE A 52 0.19 -0.78 -6.12
CA ILE A 52 1.20 -1.79 -6.48
C ILE A 52 0.58 -2.87 -7.37
N GLN A 53 -0.58 -3.40 -6.98
CA GLN A 53 -1.29 -4.42 -7.76
C GLN A 53 -1.66 -3.91 -9.16
N THR A 54 -2.11 -2.67 -9.29
CA THR A 54 -2.41 -2.06 -10.59
C THR A 54 -1.15 -1.92 -11.44
N GLY A 55 -0.03 -1.49 -10.84
CA GLY A 55 1.26 -1.40 -11.55
C GLY A 55 1.76 -2.76 -12.06
N ILE A 56 1.65 -3.81 -11.25
CA ILE A 56 1.99 -5.18 -11.63
C ILE A 56 1.06 -5.67 -12.75
N LEU A 57 -0.25 -5.51 -12.57
CA LEU A 57 -1.27 -5.96 -13.52
C LEU A 57 -1.07 -5.33 -14.91
N GLN A 58 -0.72 -4.05 -14.95
CA GLN A 58 -0.39 -3.36 -16.19
C GLN A 58 0.91 -3.85 -16.82
N THR A 59 1.95 -4.09 -16.02
CA THR A 59 3.22 -4.63 -16.52
C THR A 59 3.00 -5.99 -17.19
N VAL A 60 2.11 -6.82 -16.60
CA VAL A 60 1.71 -8.12 -17.15
C VAL A 60 0.84 -7.96 -18.40
N PHE A 61 -0.19 -7.10 -18.40
CA PHE A 61 -1.08 -6.95 -19.56
C PHE A 61 -0.50 -6.15 -20.73
N ALA A 62 0.46 -5.25 -20.49
CA ALA A 62 1.22 -4.60 -21.55
C ALA A 62 2.06 -5.58 -22.37
N GLN A 63 2.25 -6.81 -21.87
CA GLN A 63 2.95 -7.90 -22.54
C GLN A 63 2.00 -8.89 -23.25
N VAL A 64 0.67 -8.70 -23.15
CA VAL A 64 -0.31 -9.54 -23.85
C VAL A 64 -0.59 -8.98 -25.23
N LEU A 65 -0.18 -9.73 -26.24
CA LEU A 65 -0.36 -9.47 -27.67
C LEU A 65 -1.86 -9.40 -28.05
N THR A 66 -2.26 -8.38 -28.80
CA THR A 66 -3.59 -8.34 -29.42
C THR A 66 -3.54 -9.00 -30.79
N SER A 67 -4.24 -10.12 -30.95
CA SER A 67 -4.40 -10.83 -32.22
C SER A 67 -5.74 -10.48 -32.88
N GLU A 68 -5.74 -10.18 -34.18
CA GLU A 68 -6.94 -9.80 -34.95
C GLU A 68 -7.83 -11.01 -35.33
N ARG A 69 -7.42 -12.26 -35.01
CA ARG A 69 -8.22 -13.47 -35.28
C ARG A 69 -9.05 -13.88 -34.06
N PRO A 70 -10.33 -14.30 -34.24
CA PRO A 70 -11.14 -14.81 -33.14
C PRO A 70 -10.43 -16.00 -32.50
N SER A 71 -10.45 -16.05 -31.16
CA SER A 71 -9.56 -16.85 -30.31
C SER A 71 -9.36 -18.31 -30.75
N ALA A 72 -10.35 -18.97 -31.34
CA ALA A 72 -10.22 -20.35 -31.84
C ALA A 72 -9.17 -20.49 -32.96
N GLU A 73 -9.14 -19.60 -33.95
CA GLU A 73 -8.19 -19.67 -35.07
C GLU A 73 -6.78 -19.19 -34.70
N ALA A 74 -6.66 -18.32 -33.68
CA ALA A 74 -5.37 -17.87 -33.16
C ALA A 74 -4.66 -18.99 -32.36
N PHE A 75 -5.42 -19.76 -31.57
CA PHE A 75 -4.90 -20.95 -30.89
C PHE A 75 -4.58 -22.09 -31.88
N GLU A 76 -5.41 -22.29 -32.91
CA GLU A 76 -5.14 -23.27 -33.96
C GLU A 76 -3.93 -22.89 -34.84
N GLY A 77 -3.68 -21.59 -35.06
CA GLY A 77 -2.48 -21.10 -35.72
C GLY A 77 -1.18 -21.34 -34.92
N LEU A 78 -1.25 -21.27 -33.59
CA LEU A 78 -0.16 -21.66 -32.69
C LEU A 78 0.07 -23.17 -32.69
N GLU A 79 -1.00 -23.96 -32.78
CA GLU A 79 -0.94 -25.43 -32.88
C GLU A 79 -0.38 -25.90 -34.23
N ALA A 80 -0.79 -25.25 -35.34
CA ALA A 80 -0.30 -25.52 -36.69
C ALA A 80 1.17 -25.10 -36.88
N LEU A 81 1.65 -24.03 -36.21
CA LEU A 81 3.07 -23.69 -36.16
C LEU A 81 3.89 -24.67 -35.31
N GLY A 82 3.24 -25.38 -34.38
CA GLY A 82 3.85 -26.46 -33.60
C GLY A 82 4.01 -27.78 -34.36
N GLU A 83 3.30 -27.96 -35.48
CA GLU A 83 3.34 -29.17 -36.31
C GLU A 83 4.35 -29.11 -37.46
N SER A 84 4.93 -27.94 -37.76
CA SER A 84 6.04 -27.83 -38.73
C SER A 84 7.36 -28.33 -38.14
N GLN A 85 7.52 -29.65 -38.11
CA GLN A 85 8.75 -30.47 -38.15
C GLN A 85 10.02 -30.13 -37.33
N ASP A 86 10.02 -29.17 -36.39
CA ASP A 86 11.11 -28.97 -35.41
C ASP A 86 10.58 -28.65 -33.99
N GLY A 87 9.40 -29.20 -33.65
CA GLY A 87 8.63 -28.90 -32.43
C GLY A 87 9.10 -29.52 -31.12
N LYS A 88 10.41 -29.70 -30.88
CA LYS A 88 10.94 -30.15 -29.57
C LYS A 88 11.81 -29.13 -28.82
N ALA A 89 12.08 -27.97 -29.40
CA ALA A 89 12.89 -26.93 -28.73
C ALA A 89 12.11 -25.66 -28.34
N LEU A 90 10.87 -25.46 -28.82
CA LEU A 90 10.14 -24.20 -28.59
C LEU A 90 9.14 -24.20 -27.42
N ARG A 91 8.76 -25.38 -26.92
CA ARG A 91 7.83 -25.50 -25.78
C ARG A 91 8.48 -25.27 -24.41
N ASP A 92 9.81 -25.39 -24.32
CA ASP A 92 10.57 -25.06 -23.10
C ASP A 92 11.07 -23.61 -23.06
N GLU A 93 11.01 -22.86 -24.18
CA GLU A 93 11.45 -21.45 -24.24
C GLU A 93 10.29 -20.44 -24.23
N SER A 94 9.05 -20.93 -24.27
CA SER A 94 7.83 -20.12 -24.09
C SER A 94 7.31 -20.17 -22.65
N GLU A 95 8.19 -20.46 -21.70
CA GLU A 95 7.99 -20.09 -20.30
C GLU A 95 8.31 -18.59 -20.17
N ILE A 96 7.32 -17.79 -19.78
CA ILE A 96 7.52 -16.38 -19.43
C ILE A 96 8.31 -16.35 -18.12
N SER A 97 9.63 -16.51 -18.22
CA SER A 97 10.53 -16.42 -17.09
C SER A 97 10.80 -14.95 -16.80
N VAL A 98 10.32 -14.45 -15.66
CA VAL A 98 10.69 -13.13 -15.12
C VAL A 98 12.12 -13.23 -14.58
N GLY A 99 13.09 -13.19 -15.50
CA GLY A 99 14.52 -13.10 -15.24
C GLY A 99 15.08 -11.78 -15.79
N THR A 100 16.31 -11.44 -15.35
CA THR A 100 17.03 -10.15 -15.47
C THR A 100 17.15 -9.54 -16.88
N ASP A 101 16.66 -10.20 -17.93
CA ASP A 101 16.67 -9.69 -19.30
C ASP A 101 15.32 -9.99 -19.99
N PRO A 102 14.43 -9.00 -20.18
CA PRO A 102 13.16 -9.20 -20.86
C PRO A 102 13.41 -9.40 -22.37
N LYS A 103 13.39 -10.66 -22.83
CA LYS A 103 13.44 -10.97 -24.26
C LYS A 103 12.09 -10.67 -24.90
N LEU A 104 12.09 -9.78 -25.90
CA LEU A 104 10.92 -9.43 -26.70
C LEU A 104 10.53 -10.63 -27.59
N SER A 105 9.37 -11.23 -27.36
CA SER A 105 8.85 -12.31 -28.22
C SER A 105 8.60 -11.77 -29.63
N HIS A 106 9.10 -12.48 -30.65
CA HIS A 106 8.85 -12.17 -32.06
C HIS A 106 7.36 -12.31 -32.37
N LEU A 107 6.72 -11.21 -32.76
CA LEU A 107 5.31 -11.16 -33.17
C LEU A 107 5.09 -11.93 -34.47
N ALA A 108 4.01 -12.73 -34.52
CA ALA A 108 3.60 -13.38 -35.76
C ALA A 108 3.09 -12.35 -36.78
N PRO A 109 3.18 -12.61 -38.10
CA PRO A 109 2.74 -11.65 -39.12
C PRO A 109 1.24 -11.31 -38.98
N GLY A 110 0.95 -10.06 -38.58
CA GLY A 110 -0.41 -9.55 -38.37
C GLY A 110 -0.80 -9.25 -36.92
N GLU A 111 0.09 -9.54 -35.94
CA GLU A 111 -0.13 -9.16 -34.54
C GLU A 111 0.42 -7.74 -34.27
N LYS A 112 -0.33 -6.94 -33.52
CA LYS A 112 0.09 -5.60 -33.10
C LYS A 112 0.39 -5.63 -31.61
N LEU A 113 1.54 -5.08 -31.23
CA LEU A 113 1.85 -4.80 -29.83
C LEU A 113 1.31 -3.41 -29.50
N GLU A 114 0.09 -3.35 -28.99
CA GLU A 114 -0.48 -2.11 -28.45
C GLU A 114 -0.26 -2.04 -26.94
N LEU A 115 0.61 -1.13 -26.50
CA LEU A 115 0.80 -0.80 -25.09
C LEU A 115 -0.45 -0.05 -24.59
N MET A 116 -1.45 -0.80 -24.13
CA MET A 116 -2.63 -0.27 -23.46
C MET A 116 -2.21 0.31 -22.09
N SER A 117 -1.71 1.55 -22.11
CA SER A 117 -1.47 2.34 -20.91
C SER A 117 -2.83 2.69 -20.29
N THR A 118 -3.37 1.81 -19.46
CA THR A 118 -4.45 2.17 -18.56
C THR A 118 -3.91 3.25 -17.62
N GLY A 119 -4.47 4.47 -17.67
CA GLY A 119 -3.99 5.61 -16.89
C GLY A 119 -3.92 5.28 -15.40
N ILE A 120 -2.74 4.90 -14.91
CA ILE A 120 -2.43 4.81 -13.49
C ILE A 120 -2.72 6.19 -12.89
N PRO A 121 -3.14 6.29 -11.62
CA PRO A 121 -2.88 7.49 -10.85
C PRO A 121 -1.36 7.68 -10.65
N GLY A 122 -0.59 7.89 -11.71
CA GLY A 122 0.87 8.08 -11.66
C GLY A 122 1.21 9.39 -10.93
N PRO A 123 0.69 10.54 -11.40
CA PRO A 123 0.85 11.82 -10.70
C PRO A 123 -0.01 11.95 -9.43
N GLN A 124 -1.06 11.15 -9.27
CA GLN A 124 -2.07 11.36 -8.21
C GLN A 124 -1.83 10.56 -6.92
N PHE A 125 -0.95 9.55 -6.92
CA PHE A 125 -0.65 8.77 -5.72
C PHE A 125 -0.02 9.61 -4.59
N LEU A 126 0.98 10.42 -4.91
CA LEU A 126 1.70 11.24 -3.91
C LEU A 126 0.80 12.30 -3.24
N PRO A 127 -0.03 13.08 -3.96
CA PRO A 127 -0.97 14.00 -3.33
C PRO A 127 -1.98 13.32 -2.40
N VAL A 128 -2.54 12.17 -2.79
CA VAL A 128 -3.56 11.48 -1.98
C VAL A 128 -2.93 10.82 -0.75
N SER A 129 -1.79 10.15 -0.91
CA SER A 129 -1.06 9.54 0.22
C SER A 129 -0.61 10.58 1.23
N THR A 130 -0.11 11.73 0.79
CA THR A 130 0.29 12.82 1.70
C THR A 130 -0.90 13.44 2.44
N GLU A 131 -2.08 13.55 1.82
CA GLU A 131 -3.28 14.03 2.53
C GLU A 131 -3.78 13.03 3.57
N LEU A 132 -3.74 11.73 3.29
CA LEU A 132 -4.07 10.68 4.27
C LEU A 132 -3.11 10.70 5.47
N GLN A 133 -1.81 10.85 5.21
CA GLN A 133 -0.81 11.00 6.28
C GLN A 133 -1.02 12.29 7.09
N ARG A 134 -1.54 13.35 6.46
CA ARG A 134 -1.92 14.59 7.16
C ARG A 134 -3.13 14.42 8.08
N GLY A 135 -4.17 13.72 7.62
CA GLY A 135 -5.31 13.37 8.47
C GLY A 135 -4.86 12.60 9.71
N MET A 136 -4.01 11.59 9.51
CA MET A 136 -3.53 10.72 10.58
C MET A 136 -2.67 11.47 11.60
N ALA A 137 -1.77 12.34 11.14
CA ALA A 137 -0.99 13.21 12.01
C ALA A 137 -1.90 14.13 12.86
N ARG A 138 -2.95 14.71 12.26
CA ARG A 138 -3.95 15.53 12.97
C ARG A 138 -4.74 14.72 14.01
N ALA A 139 -5.14 13.49 13.67
CA ALA A 139 -5.91 12.63 14.56
C ALA A 139 -5.12 12.23 15.82
N ILE A 140 -3.83 11.96 15.68
CA ILE A 140 -2.93 11.60 16.79
C ILE A 140 -2.46 12.85 17.54
N GLY A 141 -2.50 14.02 16.91
CA GLY A 141 -2.07 15.30 17.50
C GLY A 141 -0.56 15.50 17.41
N ILE A 142 0.06 15.04 16.33
CA ILE A 142 1.46 15.26 15.99
C ILE A 142 1.57 16.01 14.67
N SER A 143 2.71 16.63 14.42
CA SER A 143 2.97 17.25 13.13
C SER A 143 3.24 16.21 12.05
N VAL A 144 2.93 16.59 10.82
CA VAL A 144 3.05 15.71 9.64
C VAL A 144 4.50 15.35 9.38
N ALA A 145 5.44 16.30 9.52
CA ALA A 145 6.85 16.03 9.28
C ALA A 145 7.45 15.12 10.37
N SER A 146 7.02 15.25 11.62
CA SER A 146 7.37 14.30 12.68
C SER A 146 6.72 12.92 12.50
N TYR A 147 5.52 12.85 11.91
CA TYR A 147 4.84 11.59 11.60
C TYR A 147 5.53 10.81 10.47
N THR A 148 5.89 11.48 9.37
CA THR A 148 6.49 10.84 8.18
C THR A 148 8.01 10.83 8.21
N MET A 149 8.64 11.52 9.18
CA MET A 149 10.07 11.83 9.20
C MET A 149 10.58 12.50 7.93
N ASN A 150 9.70 13.11 7.14
CA ASN A 150 10.05 13.82 5.91
C ASN A 150 9.99 15.34 6.13
N TYR A 151 11.13 15.99 5.97
CA TYR A 151 11.31 17.44 6.10
C TYR A 151 11.62 18.12 4.76
N GLU A 152 11.29 17.48 3.64
CA GLU A 152 11.45 18.06 2.31
C GLU A 152 10.67 19.39 2.20
N GLY A 153 11.36 20.45 1.78
CA GLY A 153 10.81 21.81 1.71
C GLY A 153 10.69 22.54 3.06
N ALA A 154 11.13 21.94 4.17
CA ALA A 154 11.15 22.59 5.47
C ALA A 154 12.34 23.56 5.60
N THR A 155 12.07 24.75 6.13
CA THR A 155 13.07 25.72 6.57
C THR A 155 13.25 25.67 8.09
N TYR A 156 14.38 26.16 8.59
CA TYR A 156 14.65 26.22 10.05
C TYR A 156 13.52 26.87 10.84
N SER A 157 12.94 27.96 10.32
CA SER A 157 11.78 28.61 10.96
C SER A 157 10.54 27.71 10.97
N SER A 158 10.27 26.98 9.88
CA SER A 158 9.13 26.06 9.83
C SER A 158 9.25 24.88 10.80
N THR A 159 10.43 24.26 10.94
CA THR A 159 10.67 23.18 11.91
C THR A 159 10.57 23.69 13.34
N ARG A 160 11.06 24.92 13.60
CA ARG A 160 10.90 25.55 14.91
C ARG A 160 9.43 25.83 15.24
N MET A 161 8.65 26.31 14.27
CA MET A 161 7.22 26.56 14.48
C MET A 161 6.43 25.26 14.65
N GLU A 162 6.79 24.20 13.93
CA GLU A 162 6.22 22.86 14.08
C GLU A 162 6.33 22.39 15.53
N GLY A 163 7.54 22.37 16.11
CA GLY A 163 7.73 21.98 17.51
C GLY A 163 7.06 22.90 18.53
N ALA A 164 6.87 24.18 18.21
CA ALA A 164 6.24 25.16 19.10
C ALA A 164 4.71 25.16 19.07
N SER A 165 4.10 24.66 17.98
CA SER A 165 2.65 24.69 17.74
C SER A 165 1.94 23.40 18.17
N LEU A 166 2.69 22.33 18.46
CA LEU A 166 2.13 21.12 19.06
C LEU A 166 1.78 21.38 20.51
N HIS A 167 0.50 21.63 20.77
CA HIS A 167 -0.06 21.52 22.10
C HIS A 167 -0.65 20.11 22.26
N PRO A 168 -0.53 19.50 23.45
CA PRO A 168 -1.29 18.29 23.73
C PRO A 168 -2.76 18.61 23.45
N VAL A 169 -3.44 17.75 22.68
CA VAL A 169 -4.90 17.82 22.57
C VAL A 169 -5.43 17.68 23.99
N VAL A 170 -5.88 18.80 24.55
CA VAL A 170 -6.45 18.85 25.89
C VAL A 170 -7.82 18.18 25.79
N THR A 171 -7.95 17.05 26.48
CA THR A 171 -9.22 16.44 26.86
C THR A 171 -9.68 17.00 28.20
#